data_AF-A0A2C9LV89-F1
#
_entry.id   AF-A0A2C9LV89-F1
#
_cell.length_a   1.000
_cell.length_b   1.000
_cell.length_c   1.000
_cell.angle_alpha   90.00
_cell.angle_beta   90.00
_cell.angle_gamma   90.00
#
_symmetry.space_group_name_H-M   'P 1'
#
loop_
_entity.id
_entity.type
_entity.pdbx_description
1 polymer ?
#
loop_
_entity_poly.entity_id
_entity_poly.type
_entity_poly.pdbx_seq_one_letter_code
_entity_poly.pdbx_strand_id
1 'polypeptide(L)'
;NVYLHRTVLEPLKKFVSVFPYAQVAVKKREQSLQEFQKCQDKMSKYQDRDRTGPNAVKLEMSKKALQAAQAEFTHQNTALMEDIPKMIDNRTDYFQPSLEAEIKSQVQYTTEAVKVYGELSNLMNGHREHSKHDYASQIQHALTELKALSITAD
;
A
#
# COMPACT_ATOMS: atom_id res chain seq x y z
N ASN A 1 -13.46 8.83 -2.67
CA ASN A 1 -13.43 7.36 -2.61
C ASN A 1 -12.66 6.95 -1.35
N VAL A 2 -13.36 6.84 -0.21
CA VAL A 2 -12.73 6.57 1.11
C VAL A 2 -12.18 5.15 1.20
N TYR A 3 -12.80 4.20 0.49
CA TYR A 3 -12.38 2.80 0.46
C TYR A 3 -11.03 2.64 -0.22
N LEU A 4 -10.84 3.22 -1.42
CA LEU A 4 -9.56 3.22 -2.11
C LEU A 4 -8.39 3.73 -1.25
N HIS A 5 -8.65 4.76 -0.43
CA HIS A 5 -7.63 5.30 0.47
C HIS A 5 -7.18 4.26 1.51
N ARG A 6 -8.13 3.55 2.11
CA ARG A 6 -7.87 2.57 3.18
C ARG A 6 -7.34 1.24 2.64
N THR A 7 -7.90 0.76 1.52
CA THR A 7 -7.62 -0.56 0.96
C THR A 7 -6.27 -0.59 0.25
N VAL A 8 -5.91 0.48 -0.48
CA VAL A 8 -4.72 0.49 -1.34
C VAL A 8 -3.74 1.60 -0.97
N LEU A 9 -4.18 2.84 -0.82
CA LEU A 9 -3.24 3.97 -0.68
C LEU A 9 -2.48 3.95 0.66
N GLU A 10 -3.15 3.63 1.76
CA GLU A 10 -2.50 3.51 3.09
C GLU A 10 -1.49 2.36 3.14
N PRO A 11 -1.83 1.11 2.74
CA PRO A 11 -0.86 0.03 2.63
C PRO A 11 0.31 0.38 1.72
N LEU A 12 0.06 1.00 0.57
CA LEU A 12 1.12 1.44 -0.33
C LEU A 12 2.07 2.43 0.34
N LYS A 13 1.53 3.45 1.03
CA LYS A 13 2.35 4.42 1.78
C LYS A 13 3.21 3.73 2.85
N LYS A 14 2.64 2.77 3.59
CA LYS A 14 3.36 1.99 4.60
C LYS A 14 4.48 1.16 3.98
N PHE A 15 4.21 0.47 2.87
CA PHE A 15 5.22 -0.30 2.15
C PHE A 15 6.37 0.60 1.65
N VAL A 16 6.04 1.75 1.04
CA VAL A 16 7.04 2.72 0.56
C VAL A 16 7.91 3.26 1.70
N SER A 17 7.36 3.40 2.91
CA SER A 17 8.12 3.89 4.07
C SER A 17 9.25 2.97 4.53
N VAL A 18 9.30 1.71 4.06
CA VAL A 18 10.37 0.76 4.41
C VAL A 18 11.65 1.02 3.60
N PHE A 19 11.54 1.51 2.36
CA PHE A 19 12.69 1.68 1.46
C PHE A 19 13.80 2.60 1.99
N PRO A 20 13.52 3.74 2.66
CA PRO A 20 14.56 4.55 3.28
C PRO A 20 15.45 3.78 4.27
N TYR A 21 14.88 2.84 5.03
CA TYR A 21 15.65 2.01 5.95
C TYR A 21 16.57 1.03 5.21
N ALA A 22 16.06 0.40 4.15
CA ALA A 22 16.87 -0.44 3.26
C ALA A 22 18.02 0.37 2.63
N GLN A 23 17.76 1.60 2.18
CA GLN A 23 18.79 2.47 1.62
C GLN A 23 19.88 2.82 2.64
N VAL A 24 19.51 3.06 3.91
CA VAL A 24 20.48 3.30 4.99
C VAL A 24 21.33 2.07 5.24
N ALA A 25 20.74 0.87 5.24
CA ALA A 25 21.48 -0.39 5.40
C ALA A 25 22.47 -0.61 4.25
N VAL A 26 22.05 -0.35 3.00
CA VAL A 26 22.96 -0.41 1.83
C VAL A 26 24.14 0.56 1.99
N LYS A 27 23.88 1.81 2.38
CA LYS A 27 24.95 2.80 2.63
C LYS A 27 25.90 2.34 3.74
N LYS A 28 25.39 1.75 4.82
CA LYS A 28 26.22 1.21 5.92
C LYS A 28 27.12 0.08 5.43
N ARG A 29 26.59 -0.84 4.60
CA ARG A 29 27.37 -1.92 4.00
C ARG A 29 28.44 -1.42 3.03
N GLU A 30 28.15 -0.37 2.26
CA GLU A 30 29.15 0.28 1.39
C GLU A 30 30.26 0.94 2.23
N GLN A 31 29.90 1.63 3.32
CA GLN A 31 30.87 2.24 4.22
C GLN A 31 31.77 1.20 4.88
N SER A 32 31.21 0.08 5.36
CA SER A 32 31.99 -1.00 5.97
C SER A 32 32.89 -1.71 4.95
N LEU A 33 32.45 -1.86 3.69
CA LEU A 33 33.29 -2.38 2.61
C LEU A 33 34.51 -1.46 2.35
N GLN A 34 34.28 -0.15 2.29
CA GLN A 34 35.38 0.81 2.12
C GLN A 34 36.38 0.74 3.27
N GLU A 35 35.91 0.61 4.51
CA GLU A 35 36.78 0.48 5.68
C GLU A 35 37.56 -0.84 5.69
N PHE A 36 36.91 -1.94 5.32
CA PHE A 36 37.55 -3.24 5.12
C PHE A 36 38.68 -3.15 4.08
N GLN A 37 38.42 -2.53 2.91
CA GLN A 37 39.43 -2.36 1.86
C GLN A 37 40.61 -1.49 2.34
N LYS A 38 40.34 -0.38 3.03
CA LYS A 38 41.40 0.46 3.62
C LYS A 38 42.26 -0.30 4.62
N CYS A 39 41.64 -1.11 5.48
CA CYS A 39 42.38 -1.95 6.43
C CYS A 39 43.19 -3.03 5.71
N GLN A 40 42.67 -3.61 4.63
CA GLN A 40 43.36 -4.61 3.82
C GLN A 40 44.61 -4.01 3.16
N ASP A 41 44.48 -2.85 2.53
CA ASP A 41 45.59 -2.13 1.89
C ASP A 41 46.67 -1.75 2.93
N LYS A 42 46.25 -1.32 4.12
CA LYS A 42 47.16 -0.98 5.21
C LYS A 42 47.92 -2.21 5.72
N MET A 43 47.24 -3.35 5.87
CA MET A 43 47.86 -4.61 6.29
C MET A 43 48.89 -5.08 5.26
N SER A 44 48.55 -5.07 3.96
CA SER A 44 49.49 -5.41 2.87
C SER A 44 50.74 -4.54 2.92
N LYS A 45 50.59 -3.22 3.09
CA LYS A 45 51.72 -2.28 3.20
C LYS A 45 52.66 -2.54 4.38
N TYR A 46 52.18 -3.15 5.47
CA TYR A 46 53.04 -3.53 6.60
C TYR A 46 53.64 -4.92 6.43
N GLN A 47 52.97 -5.80 5.70
CA GLN A 47 53.46 -7.13 5.38
C GLN A 47 54.69 -7.09 4.48
N ASP A 48 54.76 -6.11 3.57
CA ASP A 48 55.89 -5.90 2.65
C ASP A 48 57.09 -5.17 3.29
N ARG A 49 57.01 -4.80 4.57
CA ARG A 49 58.10 -4.09 5.29
C ARG A 49 59.02 -5.05 6.03
N ASP A 50 60.25 -4.61 6.25
CA ASP A 50 61.22 -5.32 7.10
C ASP A 50 60.65 -5.61 8.50
N ARG A 51 60.89 -6.83 8.99
CA ARG A 51 60.42 -7.34 10.29
C ARG A 51 61.24 -6.79 11.47
N THR A 52 61.33 -5.47 11.56
CA THR A 52 61.84 -4.81 12.77
C THR A 52 60.80 -4.89 13.89
N GLY A 53 61.24 -4.80 15.15
CA GLY A 53 60.32 -4.83 16.31
C GLY A 53 59.14 -3.85 16.19
N PRO A 54 59.36 -2.56 15.86
CA PRO A 54 58.27 -1.60 15.66
C PRO A 54 57.33 -1.96 14.50
N ASN A 55 57.83 -2.53 13.40
CA ASN A 55 57.00 -2.94 12.27
C ASN A 55 56.17 -4.18 12.59
N ALA A 56 56.70 -5.12 13.38
CA ALA A 56 55.95 -6.30 13.83
C ALA A 56 54.73 -5.90 14.68
N VAL A 57 54.87 -4.93 15.59
CA VAL A 57 53.74 -4.41 16.38
C VAL A 57 52.69 -3.75 15.47
N LYS A 58 53.10 -2.93 14.50
CA LYS A 58 52.17 -2.28 13.55
C LYS A 58 51.45 -3.27 12.65
N LEU A 59 52.12 -4.35 12.25
CA LEU A 59 51.52 -5.43 11.48
C LEU A 59 50.42 -6.12 12.27
N GLU A 60 50.68 -6.50 13.53
CA GLU A 60 49.68 -7.13 14.40
C GLU A 60 48.49 -6.22 14.70
N MET A 61 48.73 -4.92 14.94
CA MET A 61 47.64 -3.95 15.09
C MET A 61 46.78 -3.83 13.82
N SER A 62 47.42 -3.80 12.64
CA SER A 62 46.70 -3.70 11.36
C SER A 62 45.92 -4.98 11.05
N LYS A 63 46.43 -6.15 11.44
CA LYS A 63 45.74 -7.43 11.32
C LYS A 63 44.48 -7.50 12.19
N LYS A 64 44.56 -7.03 13.45
CA LYS A 64 43.38 -6.92 14.33
C LYS A 64 42.33 -5.97 13.77
N ALA A 65 42.75 -4.81 13.26
CA ALA A 65 41.84 -3.84 12.64
C ALA A 65 41.15 -4.42 11.39
N LEU A 66 41.89 -5.13 10.54
CA LEU A 66 41.35 -5.82 9.37
C LEU A 66 40.30 -6.87 9.76
N GLN A 67 40.56 -7.69 10.78
CA GLN A 67 39.60 -8.68 11.27
C GLN A 67 38.30 -8.03 11.76
N ALA A 68 38.41 -6.93 12.52
CA ALA A 68 37.23 -6.19 12.99
C ALA A 68 36.42 -5.60 11.83
N ALA A 69 37.09 -4.96 10.87
CA ALA A 69 36.43 -4.39 9.69
C ALA A 69 35.78 -5.47 8.80
N GLN A 70 36.45 -6.63 8.65
CA GLN A 70 35.90 -7.77 7.92
C GLN A 70 34.64 -8.33 8.58
N ALA A 71 34.64 -8.46 9.91
CA ALA A 71 33.49 -8.94 10.66
C ALA A 71 32.28 -8.01 10.49
N GLU A 72 32.50 -6.69 10.61
CA GLU A 72 31.44 -5.69 10.42
C GLU A 72 30.89 -5.70 8.98
N PHE A 73 31.78 -5.71 7.96
CA PHE A 73 31.35 -5.81 6.56
C PHE A 73 30.54 -7.09 6.31
N THR A 74 31.04 -8.23 6.79
CA THR A 74 30.38 -9.52 6.60
C THR A 74 29.01 -9.53 7.26
N HIS A 75 28.89 -8.97 8.47
CA HIS A 75 27.62 -8.85 9.16
C HIS A 75 26.59 -8.03 8.35
N GLN A 76 26.96 -6.82 7.92
CA GLN A 76 26.09 -5.95 7.12
C GLN A 76 25.74 -6.58 5.77
N ASN A 77 26.71 -7.23 5.12
CA ASN A 77 26.52 -7.87 3.82
C ASN A 77 25.57 -9.07 3.91
N THR A 78 25.76 -9.94 4.90
CA THR A 78 24.88 -11.10 5.11
C THR A 78 23.45 -10.64 5.42
N ALA A 79 23.28 -9.66 6.30
CA ALA A 79 21.96 -9.12 6.61
C ALA A 79 21.24 -8.61 5.35
N LEU A 80 21.91 -7.82 4.51
CA LEU A 80 21.31 -7.33 3.25
C LEU A 80 20.99 -8.44 2.25
N MET A 81 21.88 -9.43 2.12
CA MET A 81 21.67 -10.57 1.22
C MET A 81 20.48 -11.43 1.64
N GLU A 82 20.17 -11.45 2.94
CA GLU A 82 18.99 -12.14 3.46
C GLU A 82 17.72 -11.29 3.39
N ASP A 83 17.80 -10.02 3.77
CA ASP A 83 16.62 -9.19 4.01
C ASP A 83 16.04 -8.56 2.74
N ILE A 84 16.89 -8.17 1.78
CA ILE A 84 16.41 -7.53 0.53
C ILE A 84 15.55 -8.49 -0.30
N PRO A 85 15.95 -9.75 -0.54
CA PRO A 85 15.09 -10.70 -1.24
C PRO A 85 13.77 -10.93 -0.50
N LYS A 86 13.80 -11.16 0.82
CA LYS A 86 12.59 -11.33 1.65
C LYS A 86 11.65 -10.13 1.53
N MET A 87 12.18 -8.91 1.57
CA MET A 87 11.39 -7.68 1.41
C MET A 87 10.67 -7.65 0.06
N ILE A 88 11.36 -8.07 -1.02
CA ILE A 88 10.80 -8.11 -2.37
C ILE A 88 9.75 -9.21 -2.45
N ASP A 89 10.03 -10.42 -1.99
CA ASP A 89 9.14 -11.58 -2.10
C ASP A 89 7.83 -11.38 -1.32
N ASN A 90 7.92 -10.80 -0.12
CA ASN A 90 6.76 -10.51 0.72
C ASN A 90 5.81 -9.43 0.15
N ARG A 91 6.19 -8.73 -0.94
CA ARG A 91 5.34 -7.69 -1.56
C ARG A 91 4.00 -8.25 -2.03
N THR A 92 4.00 -9.48 -2.53
CA THR A 92 2.79 -10.13 -3.07
C THR A 92 1.81 -10.38 -1.94
N ASP A 93 2.27 -11.07 -0.89
CA ASP A 93 1.45 -11.38 0.28
C ASP A 93 0.97 -10.12 1.00
N TYR A 94 1.75 -9.04 0.96
CA TYR A 94 1.38 -7.76 1.53
C TYR A 94 0.24 -7.07 0.76
N PHE A 95 0.29 -7.03 -0.58
CA PHE A 95 -0.68 -6.30 -1.39
C PHE A 95 -1.91 -7.13 -1.81
N GLN A 96 -1.82 -8.46 -1.79
CA GLN A 96 -2.94 -9.36 -2.09
C GLN A 96 -4.22 -8.99 -1.29
N PRO A 97 -4.22 -8.90 0.06
CA PRO A 97 -5.42 -8.57 0.82
C PRO A 97 -5.92 -7.13 0.55
N SER A 98 -5.01 -6.20 0.25
CA SER A 98 -5.35 -4.82 -0.12
C SER A 98 -6.16 -4.74 -1.41
N LEU A 99 -5.71 -5.47 -2.45
CA LEU A 99 -6.40 -5.51 -3.74
C LEU A 99 -7.72 -6.27 -3.63
N GLU A 100 -7.77 -7.38 -2.89
CA GLU A 100 -9.02 -8.10 -2.64
C GLU A 100 -10.05 -7.23 -1.91
N ALA A 101 -9.63 -6.46 -0.90
CA ALA A 101 -10.51 -5.55 -0.19
C ALA A 101 -11.06 -4.45 -1.10
N GLU A 102 -10.24 -3.91 -2.00
CA GLU A 102 -10.71 -2.92 -2.98
C GLU A 102 -11.73 -3.52 -3.95
N ILE A 103 -11.44 -4.69 -4.53
CA ILE A 103 -12.38 -5.38 -5.43
C ILE A 103 -13.72 -5.64 -4.73
N LYS A 104 -13.69 -6.16 -3.49
CA LYS A 104 -14.91 -6.41 -2.70
C LYS A 104 -15.68 -5.12 -2.44
N SER A 105 -14.98 -4.02 -2.11
CA SER A 105 -15.61 -2.72 -1.90
C SER A 105 -16.27 -2.20 -3.18
N GLN A 106 -15.64 -2.36 -4.34
CA GLN A 106 -16.21 -1.94 -5.62
C GLN A 106 -17.43 -2.79 -5.99
N VAL A 107 -17.33 -4.12 -5.83
CA VAL A 107 -18.47 -5.03 -6.06
C VAL A 107 -19.66 -4.66 -5.18
N GLN A 108 -19.42 -4.38 -3.89
CA GLN A 108 -20.48 -3.94 -2.98
C GLN A 108 -21.11 -2.63 -3.44
N TYR A 109 -20.28 -1.61 -3.74
CA TYR A 109 -20.76 -0.30 -4.19
C TYR A 109 -21.60 -0.42 -5.48
N THR A 110 -21.09 -1.11 -6.49
CA THR A 110 -21.80 -1.28 -7.77
C THR A 110 -23.09 -2.08 -7.59
N THR A 111 -23.09 -3.10 -6.73
CA THR A 111 -24.30 -3.88 -6.42
C THR A 111 -25.39 -2.99 -5.81
N GLU A 112 -25.05 -2.16 -4.83
CA GLU A 112 -26.00 -1.22 -4.22
C GLU A 112 -26.46 -0.13 -5.21
N ALA A 113 -25.54 0.39 -6.05
CA ALA A 113 -25.90 1.35 -7.08
C ALA A 113 -26.92 0.75 -8.07
N VAL A 114 -26.71 -0.49 -8.53
CA VAL A 114 -27.65 -1.18 -9.43
C VAL A 114 -29.02 -1.36 -8.77
N LYS A 115 -29.09 -1.71 -7.47
CA LYS A 115 -30.36 -1.80 -6.73
C LYS A 115 -31.08 -0.46 -6.70
N VAL A 116 -30.40 0.61 -6.29
CA VAL A 116 -30.98 1.97 -6.21
C VAL A 116 -31.47 2.45 -7.58
N TYR A 117 -30.68 2.25 -8.64
CA TYR A 117 -31.10 2.61 -10.00
C TYR A 117 -32.26 1.75 -10.49
N GLY A 118 -32.30 0.46 -10.13
CA GLY A 118 -33.42 -0.42 -10.42
C GLY A 118 -34.72 0.03 -9.74
N GLU A 119 -34.67 0.35 -8.45
CA GLU A 119 -35.81 0.90 -7.70
C GLU A 119 -36.31 2.22 -8.29
N LEU A 120 -35.39 3.13 -8.63
CA LEU A 120 -35.73 4.40 -9.27
C LEU A 120 -36.38 4.19 -10.65
N SER A 121 -35.84 3.29 -11.46
CA SER A 121 -36.40 2.95 -12.78
C SER A 121 -37.82 2.39 -12.65
N ASN A 122 -38.04 1.47 -11.70
CA ASN A 122 -39.36 0.92 -11.42
C ASN A 122 -40.35 1.99 -10.94
N LEU A 123 -39.92 2.90 -10.05
CA LEU A 123 -40.75 4.03 -9.64
C LEU A 123 -41.14 4.90 -10.83
N MET A 124 -40.18 5.28 -11.69
CA MET A 124 -40.42 6.12 -12.85
C MET A 124 -41.32 5.45 -13.90
N ASN A 125 -41.19 4.13 -14.09
CA ASN A 125 -42.03 3.37 -15.01
C ASN A 125 -43.43 3.08 -14.43
N GLY A 126 -43.57 2.89 -13.11
CA GLY A 126 -44.87 2.80 -12.46
C GLY A 126 -45.71 4.07 -12.59
N HIS A 127 -45.08 5.26 -12.62
CA HIS A 127 -45.76 6.52 -12.94
C HIS A 127 -46.24 6.61 -14.40
N ARG A 128 -45.74 5.75 -15.31
CA ARG A 128 -46.21 5.70 -16.70
C ARG A 128 -47.41 4.76 -16.88
N GLU A 129 -47.73 3.90 -15.91
CA GLU A 129 -48.88 2.98 -16.02
C GLU A 129 -50.24 3.65 -15.77
N HIS A 130 -50.27 4.86 -15.20
CA HIS A 130 -51.48 5.68 -15.26
C HIS A 130 -51.52 6.41 -16.59
N SER A 131 -52.40 5.97 -17.49
CA SER A 131 -52.70 6.73 -18.70
C SER A 131 -53.21 8.12 -18.29
N LYS A 132 -52.96 9.15 -19.10
CA LYS A 132 -53.62 10.46 -18.93
C LYS A 132 -55.14 10.31 -18.81
N HIS A 133 -55.70 9.28 -19.43
CA HIS A 133 -57.12 8.94 -19.34
C HIS A 133 -57.52 8.45 -17.94
N ASP A 134 -56.73 7.60 -17.31
CA ASP A 134 -57.01 7.07 -15.98
C ASP A 134 -56.94 8.18 -14.93
N TYR A 135 -55.96 9.07 -15.06
CA TYR A 135 -55.83 10.23 -14.19
C TYR A 135 -57.01 11.21 -14.36
N ALA A 136 -57.43 11.47 -15.60
CA ALA A 136 -58.62 12.28 -15.88
C ALA A 136 -59.90 11.65 -15.32
N SER A 137 -60.04 10.32 -15.42
CA SER A 137 -61.17 9.58 -14.85
C SER A 137 -61.19 9.64 -13.32
N GLN A 138 -60.03 9.52 -12.67
CA GLN A 138 -59.91 9.64 -11.21
C GLN A 138 -60.25 11.05 -10.73
N ILE A 139 -59.78 12.10 -11.42
CA ILE A 139 -60.16 13.49 -11.13
C ILE A 139 -61.66 13.69 -11.30
N GLN A 140 -62.25 13.18 -12.39
CA GLN A 140 -63.68 13.32 -12.65
C GLN A 140 -64.53 12.62 -11.59
N HIS A 141 -64.08 11.44 -11.12
CA HIS A 141 -64.71 10.73 -10.02
C HIS A 141 -64.67 11.55 -8.73
N ALA A 142 -63.49 12.04 -8.33
CA ALA A 142 -63.33 12.86 -7.13
C ALA A 142 -64.16 14.16 -7.18
N LEU A 143 -64.24 14.81 -8.35
CA LEU A 143 -65.09 15.99 -8.55
C LEU A 143 -66.59 15.66 -8.43
N THR A 144 -66.99 14.46 -8.83
CA THR A 144 -68.38 13.99 -8.72
C THR A 144 -68.74 13.69 -7.27
N GLU A 145 -67.83 13.07 -6.51
CA GLU A 145 -67.99 12.86 -5.07
C GLU A 145 -68.05 14.21 -4.32
N LEU A 146 -67.19 15.16 -4.67
CA LEU A 146 -67.23 16.53 -4.12
C LEU A 146 -68.57 17.23 -4.38
N LYS A 147 -69.13 17.05 -5.59
CA LYS A 147 -70.47 17.57 -5.92
C LYS A 147 -71.57 16.86 -5.14
N ALA A 148 -71.48 15.54 -4.95
CA ALA A 148 -72.45 14.77 -4.19
C ALA A 148 -72.43 15.11 -2.69
N LEU A 149 -71.27 15.54 -2.17
CA LEU A 149 -71.09 16.04 -0.81
C LEU A 149 -71.40 17.54 -0.67
N SER A 150 -71.60 18.25 -1.78
CA SER A 150 -71.94 19.67 -1.77
C SER A 150 -73.41 19.81 -1.38
N ILE A 151 -73.63 20.20 -0.12
CA ILE A 151 -74.95 20.53 0.42
C ILE A 151 -75.33 21.94 -0.07
N THR A 152 -75.47 22.13 -1.38
CA THR A 152 -76.22 23.28 -1.89
C THR A 152 -77.58 22.74 -2.29
N ALA A 153 -78.56 23.00 -1.43
CA ALA A 153 -79.96 23.01 -1.80
C ALA A 153 -80.15 23.97 -2.98
N ASP A 154 -81.09 23.64 -3.87
CA ASP A 154 -81.66 24.59 -4.83
C ASP A 154 -82.03 25.92 -4.16
#